data_AF-A0A957U993-F1
#
_entry.id   AF-A0A957U993-F1
#
_cell.length_a   1.000
_cell.length_b   1.000
_cell.length_c   1.000
_cell.angle_alpha   90.00
_cell.angle_beta   90.00
_cell.angle_gamma   90.00
#
_symmetry.space_group_name_H-M   'P 1'
#
loop_
_entity.id
_entity.type
_entity.pdbx_description
1 polymer ?
#
loop_
_entity_poly.entity_id
_entity_poly.type
_entity_poly.pdbx_seq_one_letter_code
_entity_poly.pdbx_strand_id
1 'polypeptide(L)'
;YKTDPEGAIKEVKDLIKEAVPAGFWNIDIDTSTLVTLDPPTLDEQQFHNYSRSAEITQYIREVEPKGVTISLGGEIGEVGEKNSTPEELDAYMQGYERALKERGDFAGLSKISVQTGTSHGGVVLPDGSIAKVAVDFDTLAVLGERAREYGAGGAVQHGASTLPDDFFNKFPEVETLEIHLATGFMNLFLDNAAFPANLTGKLHKFLDVAAADERKPNMTDAQFYYKSRKKAMGPFKPELWALKGEAKDALYQALEDQFAFFYQKLNVTDTRDLIDRLVTVVEYHQPKPASVRAAGDDLGLAD
;
A
#
# COMPACT_ATOMS: atom_id res chain seq x y z
N TYR A 1 0.77 15.70 13.40
CA TYR A 1 2.12 16.25 13.20
C TYR A 1 2.25 17.75 13.48
N LYS A 2 1.56 18.66 12.77
CA LYS A 2 1.75 20.14 12.95
C LYS A 2 1.60 20.66 14.39
N THR A 3 0.72 20.05 15.19
CA THR A 3 0.45 20.45 16.58
C THR A 3 1.28 19.67 17.61
N ASP A 4 1.53 18.40 17.34
CA ASP A 4 2.30 17.49 18.20
C ASP A 4 3.08 16.51 17.30
N PRO A 5 4.32 16.86 16.91
CA PRO A 5 5.16 16.00 16.08
C PRO A 5 5.54 14.70 16.81
N GLU A 6 5.91 14.79 18.08
CA GLU A 6 6.38 13.64 18.86
C GLU A 6 5.24 12.68 19.20
N GLY A 7 4.04 13.18 19.49
CA GLY A 7 2.85 12.36 19.64
C GLY A 7 2.51 11.57 18.37
N ALA A 8 2.57 12.22 17.19
CA ALA A 8 2.31 11.55 15.92
C ALA A 8 3.35 10.44 15.62
N ILE A 9 4.64 10.70 15.87
CA ILE A 9 5.68 9.67 15.71
C ILE A 9 5.51 8.54 16.73
N LYS A 10 5.11 8.86 17.96
CA LYS A 10 4.81 7.85 18.97
C LYS A 10 3.66 6.94 18.54
N GLU A 11 2.58 7.48 17.98
CA GLU A 11 1.45 6.69 17.46
C GLU A 11 1.92 5.72 16.36
N VAL A 12 2.78 6.16 15.44
CA VAL A 12 3.37 5.29 14.40
C VAL A 12 4.22 4.18 15.03
N LYS A 13 5.06 4.50 16.02
CA LYS A 13 5.86 3.50 16.74
C LYS A 13 5.00 2.49 17.50
N ASP A 14 3.91 2.95 18.12
CA ASP A 14 2.96 2.07 18.80
C ASP A 14 2.29 1.09 17.81
N LEU A 15 1.90 1.56 16.61
CA LEU A 15 1.39 0.68 15.54
C LEU A 15 2.43 -0.33 15.06
N ILE A 16 3.68 0.07 14.87
CA ILE A 16 4.78 -0.83 14.50
C ILE A 16 4.96 -1.92 15.57
N LYS A 17 4.88 -1.54 16.85
CA LYS A 17 5.00 -2.47 17.98
C LYS A 17 3.89 -3.53 18.01
N GLU A 18 2.73 -3.23 17.44
CA GLU A 18 1.64 -4.20 17.26
C GLU A 18 1.80 -5.03 15.97
N ALA A 19 2.21 -4.38 14.88
CA ALA A 19 2.31 -5.01 13.55
C ALA A 19 3.47 -6.01 13.45
N VAL A 20 4.66 -5.66 13.95
CA VAL A 20 5.84 -6.53 13.87
C VAL A 20 5.61 -7.91 14.51
N PRO A 21 5.07 -8.02 15.75
CA PRO A 21 4.79 -9.32 16.32
C PRO A 21 3.60 -10.05 15.68
N ALA A 22 2.73 -9.35 14.95
CA ALA A 22 1.67 -9.96 14.14
C ALA A 22 2.18 -10.52 12.79
N GLY A 23 3.47 -10.40 12.49
CA GLY A 23 4.09 -10.95 11.27
C GLY A 23 4.12 -9.99 10.08
N PHE A 24 3.88 -8.70 10.29
CA PHE A 24 4.03 -7.69 9.24
C PHE A 24 5.52 -7.31 9.09
N TRP A 25 6.19 -7.92 8.11
CA TRP A 25 7.64 -7.72 7.85
C TRP A 25 7.97 -7.09 6.50
N ASN A 26 6.96 -6.55 5.82
CA ASN A 26 7.12 -5.60 4.73
C ASN A 26 6.41 -4.31 5.16
N ILE A 27 7.16 -3.29 5.54
CA ILE A 27 6.65 -2.06 6.14
C ILE A 27 7.09 -0.86 5.31
N ASP A 28 6.13 -0.13 4.76
CA ASP A 28 6.39 1.13 4.07
C ASP A 28 6.26 2.31 5.04
N ILE A 29 7.34 3.06 5.19
CA ILE A 29 7.43 4.26 6.03
C ILE A 29 7.10 5.47 5.16
N ASP A 30 5.84 5.87 5.18
CA ASP A 30 5.38 7.07 4.49
C ASP A 30 5.42 8.29 5.42
N THR A 31 6.46 9.10 5.27
CA THR A 31 6.58 10.42 5.86
C THR A 31 6.57 11.53 4.81
N SER A 32 6.11 11.22 3.59
CA SER A 32 6.15 12.13 2.44
C SER A 32 5.21 13.33 2.63
N THR A 33 4.12 13.17 3.39
CA THR A 33 3.23 14.27 3.79
C THR A 33 3.91 15.34 4.65
N LEU A 34 5.12 15.08 5.16
CA LEU A 34 5.94 16.03 5.91
C LEU A 34 6.80 16.93 5.02
N VAL A 35 6.84 16.69 3.70
CA VAL A 35 7.58 17.53 2.75
C VAL A 35 6.92 18.91 2.67
N THR A 36 7.75 19.95 2.66
CA THR A 36 7.31 21.35 2.53
C THR A 36 8.06 22.02 1.40
N LEU A 37 7.38 22.81 0.56
CA LEU A 37 8.00 23.46 -0.62
C LEU A 37 8.57 24.85 -0.37
N ASP A 38 8.29 25.44 0.78
CA ASP A 38 8.74 26.80 1.10
C ASP A 38 10.27 26.94 1.14
N PRO A 39 11.05 25.96 1.62
CA PRO A 39 12.50 26.04 1.61
C PRO A 39 13.11 26.07 0.19
N PRO A 40 14.25 26.75 0.01
CA PRO A 40 14.85 26.95 -1.31
C PRO A 40 15.54 25.71 -1.89
N THR A 41 15.93 24.74 -1.07
CA THR A 41 16.65 23.54 -1.53
C THR A 41 15.84 22.26 -1.31
N LEU A 42 15.97 21.28 -2.21
CA LEU A 42 15.29 19.99 -2.08
C LEU A 42 15.65 19.24 -0.80
N ASP A 43 16.89 19.39 -0.30
CA ASP A 43 17.31 18.80 0.97
C ASP A 43 16.51 19.38 2.15
N GLU A 44 16.36 20.70 2.22
CA GLU A 44 15.56 21.35 3.26
C GLU A 44 14.07 21.02 3.13
N GLN A 45 13.56 20.90 1.90
CA GLN A 45 12.18 20.49 1.65
C GLN A 45 11.91 19.06 2.15
N GLN A 46 12.86 18.15 1.96
CA GLN A 46 12.79 16.74 2.36
C GLN A 46 13.20 16.48 3.81
N PHE A 47 13.71 17.49 4.54
CA PHE A 47 14.32 17.31 5.86
C PHE A 47 13.47 16.47 6.83
N HIS A 48 12.19 16.82 7.00
CA HIS A 48 11.31 16.08 7.90
C HIS A 48 10.92 14.70 7.37
N ASN A 49 10.88 14.53 6.04
CA ASN A 49 10.60 13.23 5.44
C ASN A 49 11.75 12.25 5.75
N TYR A 50 12.98 12.56 5.34
CA TYR A 50 14.09 11.62 5.52
C TYR A 50 14.48 11.45 7.01
N SER A 51 14.41 12.49 7.83
CA SER A 51 14.84 12.40 9.23
C SER A 51 13.91 11.55 10.09
N ARG A 52 12.59 11.65 9.85
CA ARG A 52 11.59 10.79 10.52
C ARG A 52 11.59 9.38 9.95
N SER A 53 11.81 9.21 8.64
CA SER A 53 12.05 7.89 8.05
C SER A 53 13.23 7.16 8.70
N ALA A 54 14.37 7.84 8.93
CA ALA A 54 15.54 7.26 9.60
C ALA A 54 15.27 6.94 11.08
N GLU A 55 14.52 7.80 11.79
CA GLU A 55 14.10 7.54 13.17
C GLU A 55 13.22 6.29 13.30
N ILE A 56 12.26 6.13 12.39
CA ILE A 56 11.35 4.98 12.36
C ILE A 56 12.11 3.73 11.93
N THR A 57 13.05 3.83 10.99
CA THR A 57 13.96 2.73 10.61
C THR A 57 14.67 2.17 11.84
N GLN A 58 15.34 3.03 12.61
CA GLN A 58 16.02 2.61 13.84
C GLN A 58 15.07 1.85 14.78
N TYR A 59 13.87 2.41 15.00
CA TYR A 59 12.89 1.77 15.89
C TYR A 59 12.46 0.38 15.38
N ILE A 60 12.23 0.22 14.07
CA ILE A 60 11.88 -1.08 13.50
C ILE A 60 13.03 -2.08 13.69
N ARG A 61 14.29 -1.67 13.48
CA ARG A 61 15.46 -2.52 13.73
C ARG A 61 15.62 -2.92 15.20
N GLU A 62 15.16 -2.09 16.14
CA GLU A 62 15.18 -2.42 17.57
C GLU A 62 14.11 -3.46 17.95
N VAL A 63 13.00 -3.53 17.22
CA VAL A 63 11.87 -4.44 17.53
C VAL A 63 11.72 -5.63 16.57
N GLU A 64 12.51 -5.69 15.49
CA GLU A 64 12.42 -6.79 14.54
C GLU A 64 12.80 -8.14 15.18
N PRO A 65 12.15 -9.24 14.79
CA PRO A 65 12.47 -10.55 15.34
C PRO A 65 13.90 -10.97 15.02
N LYS A 66 14.55 -11.66 15.95
CA LYS A 66 15.91 -12.19 15.72
C LYS A 66 15.95 -13.07 14.47
N GLY A 67 16.90 -12.77 13.58
CA GLY A 67 17.10 -13.50 12.33
C GLY A 67 16.23 -13.01 11.17
N VAL A 68 15.31 -12.08 11.42
CA VAL A 68 14.49 -11.42 10.40
C VAL A 68 15.05 -10.02 10.17
N THR A 69 15.28 -9.66 8.92
CA THR A 69 15.48 -8.26 8.50
C THR A 69 14.20 -7.80 7.84
N ILE A 70 13.46 -6.92 8.51
CA ILE A 70 12.20 -6.40 7.96
C ILE A 70 12.49 -5.58 6.70
N SER A 71 11.72 -5.83 5.63
CA SER A 71 11.76 -5.04 4.40
C SER A 71 11.14 -3.67 4.67
N LEU A 72 11.89 -2.61 4.37
CA LEU A 72 11.48 -1.23 4.61
C LEU A 72 11.33 -0.47 3.30
N GLY A 73 10.15 0.10 3.07
CA GLY A 73 9.95 1.11 2.03
C GLY A 73 10.07 2.52 2.60
N GLY A 74 10.64 3.45 1.82
CA GLY A 74 10.46 4.88 2.03
C GLY A 74 9.60 5.49 0.94
N GLU A 75 9.12 6.71 1.11
CA GLU A 75 8.32 7.40 0.11
C GLU A 75 8.80 8.84 -0.09
N ILE A 76 9.04 9.22 -1.34
CA ILE A 76 9.38 10.59 -1.73
C ILE A 76 8.18 11.37 -2.26
N GLY A 77 7.03 10.70 -2.39
CA GLY A 77 5.87 11.19 -3.09
C GLY A 77 4.76 11.71 -2.18
N GLU A 78 4.82 12.98 -1.78
CA GLU A 78 3.61 13.81 -1.80
C GLU A 78 3.96 15.30 -1.86
N VAL A 79 4.40 15.78 -3.04
CA VAL A 79 4.15 17.18 -3.40
C VAL A 79 3.78 17.40 -4.87
N GLY A 80 2.53 17.83 -5.10
CA GLY A 80 2.15 18.73 -6.20
C GLY A 80 1.65 18.12 -7.52
N GLU A 81 1.04 16.92 -7.51
CA GLU A 81 0.40 16.27 -8.69
C GLU A 81 1.32 15.99 -9.89
N LYS A 82 2.63 16.16 -9.75
CA LYS A 82 3.65 15.92 -10.78
C LYS A 82 4.46 14.65 -10.50
N ASN A 83 5.15 14.16 -11.52
CA ASN A 83 6.09 13.05 -11.37
C ASN A 83 7.25 13.44 -10.44
N SER A 84 7.70 12.47 -9.65
CA SER A 84 8.93 12.59 -8.86
C SER A 84 10.15 12.74 -9.77
N THR A 85 11.17 13.45 -9.30
CA THR A 85 12.42 13.62 -10.07
C THR A 85 13.62 12.92 -9.41
N PRO A 86 14.68 12.62 -10.18
CA PRO A 86 15.92 12.06 -9.61
C PRO A 86 16.52 12.94 -8.52
N GLU A 87 16.42 14.26 -8.65
CA GLU A 87 16.94 15.22 -7.67
C GLU A 87 16.14 15.19 -6.35
N GLU A 88 14.83 14.99 -6.41
CA GLU A 88 13.98 14.81 -5.23
C GLU A 88 14.31 13.49 -4.51
N LEU A 89 14.54 12.43 -5.28
CA LEU A 89 15.00 11.14 -4.75
C LEU A 89 16.37 11.26 -4.11
N ASP A 90 17.31 11.96 -4.76
CA ASP A 90 18.66 12.18 -4.24
C ASP A 90 18.66 12.96 -2.93
N ALA A 91 17.88 14.03 -2.85
CA ALA A 91 17.74 14.81 -1.64
C ALA A 91 17.22 13.94 -0.48
N TYR A 92 16.23 13.09 -0.75
CA TYR A 92 15.70 12.16 0.25
C TYR A 92 16.73 11.10 0.65
N MET A 93 17.32 10.37 -0.30
CA MET A 93 18.23 9.25 -0.01
C MET A 93 19.53 9.70 0.65
N GLN A 94 20.13 10.80 0.19
CA GLN A 94 21.34 11.34 0.81
C GLN A 94 21.05 11.88 2.22
N GLY A 95 19.91 12.55 2.41
CA GLY A 95 19.46 13.00 3.74
C GLY A 95 19.21 11.81 4.68
N TYR A 96 18.56 10.77 4.17
CA TYR A 96 18.25 9.54 4.89
C TYR A 96 19.53 8.82 5.33
N GLU A 97 20.49 8.61 4.44
CA GLU A 97 21.76 7.96 4.76
C GLU A 97 22.54 8.71 5.85
N ARG A 98 22.61 10.04 5.75
CA ARG A 98 23.24 10.88 6.80
C ARG A 98 22.53 10.71 8.14
N ALA A 99 21.21 10.85 8.14
CA ALA A 99 20.39 10.77 9.34
C ALA A 99 20.43 9.36 9.98
N LEU A 100 20.47 8.30 9.18
CA LEU A 100 20.57 6.93 9.67
C LEU A 100 21.95 6.64 10.26
N LYS A 101 23.02 7.09 9.58
CA LYS A 101 24.40 6.94 10.06
C LYS A 101 24.64 7.63 11.40
N GLU A 102 24.01 8.78 11.64
CA GLU A 102 24.05 9.46 12.94
C GLU A 102 23.40 8.64 14.06
N ARG A 103 22.46 7.75 13.71
CA ARG A 103 21.73 6.89 14.66
C ARG A 103 22.43 5.55 14.92
N GLY A 104 23.19 5.05 13.95
CA GLY A 104 23.95 3.81 14.07
C GLY A 104 24.21 3.15 12.73
N ASP A 105 24.75 1.93 12.79
CA ASP A 105 24.95 1.08 11.62
C ASP A 105 23.76 0.14 11.49
N PHE A 106 22.76 0.57 10.70
CA PHE A 106 21.51 -0.15 10.51
C PHE A 106 21.29 -0.45 9.02
N ALA A 107 20.70 -1.61 8.72
CA ALA A 107 20.21 -1.88 7.38
C ALA A 107 19.11 -0.87 7.02
N GLY A 108 19.30 -0.17 5.89
CA GLY A 108 18.42 0.90 5.42
C GLY A 108 17.17 0.41 4.69
N LEU A 109 16.68 1.25 3.77
CA LEU A 109 15.49 0.98 2.96
C LEU A 109 15.77 -0.07 1.88
N SER A 110 14.82 -0.99 1.71
CA SER A 110 14.81 -2.00 0.68
C SER A 110 14.17 -1.51 -0.62
N LYS A 111 13.33 -0.47 -0.56
CA LYS A 111 12.52 0.00 -1.69
C LYS A 111 12.08 1.45 -1.50
N ILE A 112 11.74 2.15 -2.59
CA ILE A 112 11.30 3.56 -2.54
C ILE A 112 10.07 3.77 -3.40
N SER A 113 8.99 4.29 -2.82
CA SER A 113 7.78 4.70 -3.54
C SER A 113 7.97 6.06 -4.21
N VAL A 114 7.52 6.14 -5.46
CA VAL A 114 7.67 7.32 -6.35
C VAL A 114 6.35 7.68 -7.02
N GLN A 115 6.18 8.95 -7.41
CA GLN A 115 5.01 9.41 -8.15
C GLN A 115 5.29 9.43 -9.65
N THR A 116 4.41 8.82 -10.44
CA THR A 116 4.57 8.62 -11.91
C THR A 116 3.31 9.04 -12.68
N GLY A 117 2.52 9.95 -12.09
CA GLY A 117 1.33 10.53 -12.70
C GLY A 117 0.04 9.75 -12.44
N THR A 118 0.10 8.78 -11.52
CA THR A 118 -1.05 7.97 -11.13
C THR A 118 -1.78 8.56 -9.93
N SER A 119 -3.06 8.23 -9.78
CA SER A 119 -3.85 8.58 -8.60
C SER A 119 -4.42 7.31 -7.97
N HIS A 120 -4.36 7.21 -6.64
CA HIS A 120 -4.94 6.07 -5.93
C HIS A 120 -6.44 5.94 -6.23
N GLY A 121 -6.86 4.74 -6.64
CA GLY A 121 -8.27 4.40 -6.84
C GLY A 121 -8.89 4.83 -8.17
N GLY A 122 -8.15 5.50 -9.05
CA GLY A 122 -8.62 5.95 -10.36
C GLY A 122 -9.69 7.05 -10.31
N VAL A 123 -10.08 7.57 -11.48
CA VAL A 123 -11.06 8.66 -11.61
C VAL A 123 -12.35 8.12 -12.21
N VAL A 124 -13.44 8.16 -11.46
CA VAL A 124 -14.77 7.75 -11.96
C VAL A 124 -15.42 8.91 -12.72
N LEU A 125 -15.75 8.65 -13.98
CA LEU A 125 -16.48 9.57 -14.85
C LEU A 125 -17.97 9.65 -14.47
N PRO A 126 -18.70 10.70 -14.88
CA PRO A 126 -20.12 10.83 -14.53
C PRO A 126 -21.01 9.66 -14.98
N ASP A 127 -20.60 8.93 -16.02
CA ASP A 127 -21.26 7.74 -16.55
C ASP A 127 -20.94 6.45 -15.76
N GLY A 128 -20.10 6.54 -14.72
CA GLY A 128 -19.68 5.41 -13.89
C GLY A 128 -18.47 4.65 -14.42
N SER A 129 -17.96 4.98 -15.61
CA SER A 129 -16.73 4.37 -16.14
C SER A 129 -15.47 4.92 -15.46
N ILE A 130 -14.35 4.19 -15.55
CA ILE A 130 -13.06 4.62 -15.00
C ILE A 130 -12.24 5.29 -16.09
N ALA A 131 -11.79 6.52 -15.83
CA ALA A 131 -10.90 7.25 -16.71
C ALA A 131 -9.58 6.49 -16.86
N LYS A 132 -9.10 6.38 -18.10
CA LYS A 132 -7.78 5.84 -18.37
C LYS A 132 -6.73 6.83 -17.87
N VAL A 133 -5.92 6.39 -16.92
CA VAL A 133 -4.75 7.09 -16.43
C VAL A 133 -3.50 6.52 -17.07
N ALA A 134 -2.52 7.39 -17.30
CA ALA A 134 -1.20 6.99 -17.79
C ALA A 134 -0.26 6.77 -16.61
N VAL A 135 0.68 5.83 -16.77
CA VAL A 135 1.88 5.74 -15.93
C VAL A 135 3.04 6.19 -16.76
N ASP A 136 3.90 7.01 -16.18
CA ASP A 136 5.21 7.30 -16.74
C ASP A 136 6.20 6.19 -16.38
N PHE A 137 6.32 5.20 -17.27
CA PHE A 137 7.27 4.10 -17.13
C PHE A 137 8.73 4.54 -17.27
N ASP A 138 9.01 5.64 -17.98
CA ASP A 138 10.38 6.15 -18.12
C ASP A 138 10.85 6.75 -16.79
N THR A 139 9.99 7.55 -16.15
CA THR A 139 10.22 8.03 -14.78
C THR A 139 10.42 6.85 -13.82
N LEU A 140 9.59 5.81 -13.90
CA LEU A 140 9.71 4.65 -13.02
C LEU A 140 11.04 3.89 -13.22
N ALA A 141 11.48 3.73 -14.47
CA ALA A 141 12.76 3.12 -14.82
C ALA A 141 13.94 3.92 -14.23
N VAL A 142 13.96 5.23 -14.49
CA VAL A 142 15.03 6.14 -14.06
C VAL A 142 15.15 6.18 -12.54
N LEU A 143 14.02 6.31 -11.83
CA LEU A 143 14.02 6.35 -10.37
C LEU A 143 14.32 4.98 -9.75
N GLY A 144 13.91 3.89 -10.41
CA GLY A 144 14.27 2.53 -10.00
C GLY A 144 15.78 2.29 -10.07
N GLU A 145 16.42 2.67 -11.19
CA GLU A 145 17.87 2.62 -11.36
C GLU A 145 18.57 3.48 -10.30
N ARG A 146 18.13 4.73 -10.14
CA ARG A 146 18.73 5.64 -9.15
C ARG A 146 18.58 5.13 -7.72
N ALA A 147 17.45 4.54 -7.34
CA ALA A 147 17.26 3.93 -6.02
C ALA A 147 18.26 2.78 -5.77
N ARG A 148 18.58 1.99 -6.81
CA ARG A 148 19.58 0.91 -6.71
C ARG A 148 21.00 1.41 -6.44
N GLU A 149 21.36 2.59 -6.92
CA GLU A 149 22.66 3.20 -6.62
C GLU A 149 22.85 3.52 -5.12
N TYR A 150 21.75 3.72 -4.38
CA TYR A 150 21.75 3.89 -2.91
C TYR A 150 21.55 2.57 -2.15
N GLY A 151 21.56 1.42 -2.84
CA GLY A 151 21.44 0.10 -2.22
C GLY A 151 20.00 -0.38 -1.95
N ALA A 152 18.98 0.38 -2.35
CA ALA A 152 17.61 -0.15 -2.40
C ALA A 152 17.44 -1.13 -3.58
N GLY A 153 16.39 -1.95 -3.58
CA GLY A 153 16.10 -2.87 -4.69
C GLY A 153 15.51 -2.18 -5.94
N GLY A 154 14.88 -1.01 -5.77
CA GLY A 154 14.25 -0.27 -6.84
C GLY A 154 13.03 0.53 -6.40
N ALA A 155 12.29 1.01 -7.40
CA ALA A 155 11.11 1.85 -7.21
C ALA A 155 9.82 1.02 -7.01
N VAL A 156 8.88 1.60 -6.25
CA VAL A 156 7.56 1.05 -5.96
C VAL A 156 6.49 1.91 -6.63
N GLN A 157 5.55 1.27 -7.33
CA GLN A 157 4.41 1.94 -7.96
C GLN A 157 3.14 1.80 -7.11
N HIS A 158 2.61 2.92 -6.66
CA HIS A 158 1.27 2.97 -6.08
C HIS A 158 0.18 3.16 -7.15
N GLY A 159 -1.08 2.88 -6.83
CA GLY A 159 -2.21 3.30 -7.67
C GLY A 159 -2.34 2.59 -9.03
N ALA A 160 -1.74 1.41 -9.20
CA ALA A 160 -1.69 0.72 -10.48
C ALA A 160 -3.01 0.00 -10.87
N SER A 161 -3.99 -0.12 -9.97
CA SER A 161 -5.15 -1.02 -10.17
C SER A 161 -6.12 -0.65 -11.28
N THR A 162 -6.07 0.58 -11.81
CA THR A 162 -6.99 1.05 -12.86
C THR A 162 -6.29 1.29 -14.19
N LEU A 163 -5.08 0.76 -14.35
CA LEU A 163 -4.32 0.84 -15.58
C LEU A 163 -4.85 -0.16 -16.61
N PRO A 164 -4.64 0.09 -17.91
CA PRO A 164 -4.91 -0.90 -18.94
C PRO A 164 -4.12 -2.21 -18.69
N ASP A 165 -4.76 -3.34 -18.91
CA ASP A 165 -4.20 -4.69 -18.74
C ASP A 165 -2.85 -4.90 -19.46
N ASP A 166 -2.69 -4.33 -20.66
CA ASP A 166 -1.46 -4.45 -21.44
C ASP A 166 -0.26 -3.70 -20.83
N PHE A 167 -0.49 -2.84 -19.84
CA PHE A 167 0.59 -2.09 -19.18
C PHE A 167 1.32 -2.92 -18.13
N PHE A 168 0.70 -3.98 -17.59
CA PHE A 168 1.29 -4.71 -16.47
C PHE A 168 2.60 -5.45 -16.84
N ASN A 169 2.76 -5.87 -18.10
CA ASN A 169 4.01 -6.44 -18.60
C ASN A 169 5.19 -5.45 -18.56
N LYS A 170 4.91 -4.15 -18.59
CA LYS A 170 5.96 -3.13 -18.60
C LYS A 170 6.64 -2.96 -17.24
N PHE A 171 5.96 -3.27 -16.13
CA PHE A 171 6.55 -3.13 -14.80
C PHE A 171 7.82 -4.01 -14.64
N PRO A 172 7.79 -5.31 -15.01
CA PRO A 172 9.01 -6.12 -15.09
C PRO A 172 10.04 -5.60 -16.09
N GLU A 173 9.63 -5.14 -17.28
CA GLU A 173 10.54 -4.63 -18.32
C GLU A 173 11.37 -3.44 -17.84
N VAL A 174 10.79 -2.58 -16.98
CA VAL A 174 11.48 -1.43 -16.38
C VAL A 174 12.02 -1.71 -14.97
N GLU A 175 12.08 -2.97 -14.57
CA GLU A 175 12.61 -3.41 -13.27
C GLU A 175 11.94 -2.70 -12.07
N THR A 176 10.62 -2.53 -12.15
CA THR A 176 9.81 -2.07 -11.01
C THR A 176 9.84 -3.13 -9.93
N LEU A 177 10.23 -2.76 -8.71
CA LEU A 177 10.44 -3.73 -7.65
C LEU A 177 9.13 -4.22 -7.04
N GLU A 178 8.16 -3.32 -6.86
CA GLU A 178 6.88 -3.64 -6.24
C GLU A 178 5.76 -2.76 -6.82
N ILE A 179 4.56 -3.31 -6.94
CA ILE A 179 3.37 -2.55 -7.33
C ILE A 179 2.22 -2.82 -6.36
N HIS A 180 1.42 -1.79 -6.06
CA HIS A 180 0.28 -1.92 -5.15
C HIS A 180 -1.04 -2.03 -5.91
N LEU A 181 -1.76 -3.12 -5.66
CA LEU A 181 -3.05 -3.42 -6.26
C LEU A 181 -4.10 -3.66 -5.19
N ALA A 182 -5.18 -2.89 -5.21
CA ALA A 182 -6.27 -3.03 -4.24
C ALA A 182 -7.63 -2.70 -4.85
N THR A 183 -7.81 -1.46 -5.31
CA THR A 183 -9.11 -0.97 -5.78
C THR A 183 -9.69 -1.85 -6.89
N GLY A 184 -8.88 -2.29 -7.85
CA GLY A 184 -9.34 -3.17 -8.94
C GLY A 184 -9.98 -4.46 -8.44
N PHE A 185 -9.40 -5.13 -7.44
CA PHE A 185 -9.97 -6.33 -6.84
C PHE A 185 -11.27 -6.05 -6.08
N MET A 186 -11.32 -4.95 -5.34
CA MET A 186 -12.56 -4.54 -4.65
C MET A 186 -13.68 -4.23 -5.65
N ASN A 187 -13.36 -3.57 -6.76
CA ASN A 187 -14.30 -3.28 -7.84
C ASN A 187 -14.80 -4.59 -8.45
N LEU A 188 -13.88 -5.46 -8.86
CA LEU A 188 -14.19 -6.77 -9.44
C LEU A 188 -15.11 -7.59 -8.54
N PHE A 189 -14.91 -7.53 -7.22
CA PHE A 189 -15.71 -8.25 -6.25
C PHE A 189 -17.11 -7.62 -6.05
N LEU A 190 -17.19 -6.31 -5.81
CA LEU A 190 -18.46 -5.64 -5.48
C LEU A 190 -19.35 -5.40 -6.70
N ASP A 191 -18.74 -5.26 -7.88
CA ASP A 191 -19.43 -4.93 -9.13
C ASP A 191 -19.74 -6.21 -9.95
N ASN A 192 -19.37 -7.40 -9.45
CA ASN A 192 -19.70 -8.68 -10.06
C ASN A 192 -21.22 -8.91 -10.07
N ALA A 193 -21.76 -9.42 -11.18
CA ALA A 193 -23.19 -9.72 -11.33
C ALA A 193 -23.71 -10.76 -10.32
N ALA A 194 -22.84 -11.64 -9.80
CA ALA A 194 -23.16 -12.63 -8.78
C ALA A 194 -23.14 -12.05 -7.36
N PHE A 195 -22.67 -10.81 -7.15
CA PHE A 195 -22.67 -10.19 -5.84
C PHE A 195 -24.13 -9.95 -5.36
N PRO A 196 -24.50 -10.34 -4.13
CA PRO A 196 -25.89 -10.27 -3.69
C PRO A 196 -26.44 -8.84 -3.68
N ALA A 197 -27.45 -8.56 -4.52
CA ALA A 197 -28.04 -7.22 -4.64
C ALA A 197 -28.62 -6.68 -3.32
N ASN A 198 -29.10 -7.57 -2.44
CA ASN A 198 -29.57 -7.19 -1.10
C ASN A 198 -28.41 -6.66 -0.23
N LEU A 199 -27.20 -7.19 -0.39
CA LEU A 199 -26.01 -6.73 0.30
C LEU A 199 -25.56 -5.39 -0.30
N THR A 200 -25.53 -5.23 -1.63
CA THR A 200 -25.27 -3.93 -2.28
C THR A 200 -26.16 -2.82 -1.72
N GLY A 201 -27.47 -3.08 -1.61
CA GLY A 201 -28.41 -2.11 -1.04
C GLY A 201 -28.15 -1.79 0.44
N LYS A 202 -27.63 -2.74 1.24
CA LYS A 202 -27.21 -2.47 2.63
C LYS A 202 -25.94 -1.62 2.68
N LEU A 203 -24.95 -1.91 1.83
CA LEU A 203 -23.72 -1.12 1.74
C LEU A 203 -24.05 0.32 1.37
N HIS A 204 -24.89 0.56 0.36
CA HIS A 204 -25.27 1.91 -0.07
C HIS A 204 -25.97 2.68 1.04
N LYS A 205 -26.96 2.09 1.72
CA LYS A 205 -27.65 2.72 2.86
C LYS A 205 -26.71 3.08 4.00
N PHE A 206 -25.71 2.23 4.27
CA PHE A 206 -24.69 2.53 5.25
C PHE A 206 -23.84 3.73 4.81
N LEU A 207 -23.39 3.75 3.55
CA LEU A 207 -22.55 4.80 3.00
C LEU A 207 -23.27 6.16 2.93
N ASP A 208 -24.58 6.18 2.64
CA ASP A 208 -25.40 7.39 2.64
C ASP A 208 -25.35 8.14 3.99
N VAL A 209 -25.07 7.42 5.09
CA VAL A 209 -24.93 8.00 6.43
C VAL A 209 -23.46 8.15 6.82
N ALA A 210 -22.67 7.08 6.72
CA ALA A 210 -21.30 7.02 7.21
C ALA A 210 -20.29 7.82 6.38
N ALA A 211 -20.66 8.17 5.14
CA ALA A 211 -19.83 8.96 4.23
C ALA A 211 -20.59 10.19 3.70
N ALA A 212 -21.66 10.62 4.38
CA ALA A 212 -22.50 11.74 3.93
C ALA A 212 -21.71 13.03 3.67
N ASP A 213 -20.65 13.26 4.45
CA ASP A 213 -19.72 14.38 4.34
C ASP A 213 -18.87 14.38 3.06
N GLU A 214 -18.69 13.21 2.42
CA GLU A 214 -17.94 13.08 1.17
C GLU A 214 -18.80 13.35 -0.08
N ARG A 215 -20.13 13.43 0.07
CA ARG A 215 -21.04 13.64 -1.05
C ARG A 215 -21.05 15.11 -1.48
N LYS A 216 -20.57 15.37 -2.69
CA LYS A 216 -20.52 16.72 -3.28
C LYS A 216 -21.80 17.03 -4.09
N PRO A 217 -22.23 18.30 -4.20
CA PRO A 217 -23.45 18.66 -4.95
C PRO A 217 -23.46 18.24 -6.42
N ASN A 218 -22.29 18.10 -7.04
CA ASN A 218 -22.12 17.72 -8.45
C ASN A 218 -21.73 16.25 -8.65
N MET A 219 -21.76 15.43 -7.60
CA MET A 219 -21.36 14.03 -7.64
C MET A 219 -22.58 13.13 -7.92
N THR A 220 -22.46 12.22 -8.88
CA THR A 220 -23.49 11.20 -9.12
C THR A 220 -23.45 10.12 -8.04
N ASP A 221 -24.53 9.35 -7.90
CA ASP A 221 -24.57 8.23 -6.94
C ASP A 221 -23.51 7.18 -7.25
N ALA A 222 -23.26 6.89 -8.53
CA ALA A 222 -22.20 5.98 -8.95
C ALA A 222 -20.82 6.46 -8.47
N GLN A 223 -20.51 7.75 -8.64
CA GLN A 223 -19.26 8.34 -8.16
C GLN A 223 -19.17 8.33 -6.63
N PHE A 224 -20.28 8.62 -5.94
CA PHE A 224 -20.35 8.63 -4.49
C PHE A 224 -20.08 7.24 -3.89
N TYR A 225 -20.82 6.23 -4.32
CA TYR A 225 -20.66 4.87 -3.81
C TYR A 225 -19.30 4.27 -4.18
N TYR A 226 -18.80 4.52 -5.40
CA TYR A 226 -17.46 4.06 -5.79
C TYR A 226 -16.38 4.62 -4.85
N LYS A 227 -16.39 5.92 -4.55
CA LYS A 227 -15.32 6.55 -3.76
C LYS A 227 -15.40 6.19 -2.28
N SER A 228 -16.60 6.03 -1.75
CA SER A 228 -16.82 5.81 -0.31
C SER A 228 -16.82 4.34 0.10
N ARG A 229 -17.03 3.38 -0.83
CA ARG A 229 -17.22 1.95 -0.50
C ARG A 229 -16.13 1.29 0.34
N LYS A 230 -14.89 1.79 0.32
CA LYS A 230 -13.83 1.30 1.22
C LYS A 230 -14.22 1.40 2.70
N LYS A 231 -15.02 2.40 3.08
CA LYS A 231 -15.54 2.57 4.44
C LYS A 231 -16.51 1.46 4.86
N ALA A 232 -17.11 0.74 3.91
CA ALA A 232 -18.01 -0.37 4.20
C ALA A 232 -17.29 -1.70 4.44
N MET A 233 -16.02 -1.85 4.03
CA MET A 233 -15.28 -3.12 4.12
C MET A 233 -15.12 -3.63 5.55
N GLY A 234 -14.82 -2.74 6.50
CA GLY A 234 -14.72 -3.09 7.92
C GLY A 234 -16.08 -3.46 8.55
N PRO A 235 -17.06 -2.55 8.53
CA PRO A 235 -18.38 -2.78 9.13
C PRO A 235 -19.13 -4.00 8.59
N PHE A 236 -18.97 -4.34 7.30
CA PHE A 236 -19.62 -5.48 6.66
C PHE A 236 -18.71 -6.69 6.51
N LYS A 237 -17.55 -6.71 7.17
CA LYS A 237 -16.60 -7.84 7.09
C LYS A 237 -17.28 -9.19 7.37
N PRO A 238 -18.15 -9.36 8.39
CA PRO A 238 -18.84 -10.63 8.64
C PRO A 238 -19.72 -11.07 7.46
N GLU A 239 -20.53 -10.16 6.89
CA GLU A 239 -21.40 -10.47 5.77
C GLU A 239 -20.63 -10.79 4.49
N LEU A 240 -19.54 -10.05 4.22
CA LEU A 240 -18.66 -10.29 3.07
C LEU A 240 -17.95 -11.65 3.20
N TRP A 241 -17.53 -12.04 4.41
CA TRP A 241 -16.93 -13.34 4.68
C TRP A 241 -17.93 -14.50 4.69
N ALA A 242 -19.20 -14.23 5.01
CA ALA A 242 -20.25 -15.24 5.09
C ALA A 242 -20.93 -15.55 3.75
N LEU A 243 -20.46 -14.97 2.63
CA LEU A 243 -20.94 -15.34 1.30
C LEU A 243 -20.75 -16.83 1.04
N LYS A 244 -21.73 -17.46 0.38
CA LYS A 244 -21.79 -18.91 0.18
C LYS A 244 -22.50 -19.29 -1.11
N GLY A 245 -22.32 -20.56 -1.52
CA GLY A 245 -22.93 -21.13 -2.71
C GLY A 245 -22.41 -20.47 -4.00
N GLU A 246 -23.23 -20.51 -5.06
CA GLU A 246 -22.85 -20.07 -6.41
C GLU A 246 -22.33 -18.62 -6.46
N ALA A 247 -22.86 -17.74 -5.61
CA ALA A 247 -22.38 -16.36 -5.52
C ALA A 247 -20.92 -16.30 -5.05
N LYS A 248 -20.56 -17.06 -4.01
CA LYS A 248 -19.18 -17.14 -3.52
C LYS A 248 -18.28 -17.71 -4.61
N ASP A 249 -18.69 -18.81 -5.23
CA ASP A 249 -17.88 -19.52 -6.21
C ASP A 249 -17.56 -18.62 -7.42
N ALA A 250 -18.57 -17.91 -7.94
CA ALA A 250 -18.38 -16.96 -9.05
C ALA A 250 -17.47 -15.77 -8.68
N LEU A 251 -17.62 -15.22 -7.48
CA LEU A 251 -16.79 -14.09 -7.01
C LEU A 251 -15.33 -14.50 -6.82
N TYR A 252 -15.09 -15.66 -6.22
CA TYR A 252 -13.75 -16.16 -5.93
C TYR A 252 -13.04 -16.61 -7.20
N GLN A 253 -13.77 -17.23 -8.15
CA GLN A 253 -13.20 -17.55 -9.46
C GLN A 253 -12.76 -16.28 -10.20
N ALA A 254 -13.58 -15.22 -10.20
CA ALA A 254 -13.20 -13.95 -10.83
C ALA A 254 -11.93 -13.35 -10.19
N LEU A 255 -11.81 -13.40 -8.86
CA LEU A 255 -10.59 -12.97 -8.17
C LEU A 255 -9.39 -13.85 -8.53
N GLU A 256 -9.55 -15.17 -8.55
CA GLU A 256 -8.49 -16.12 -8.91
C GLU A 256 -7.97 -15.88 -10.33
N ASP A 257 -8.87 -15.73 -11.31
CA ASP A 257 -8.53 -15.43 -12.69
C ASP A 257 -7.73 -14.11 -12.78
N GLN A 258 -8.14 -13.10 -12.01
CA GLN A 258 -7.45 -11.81 -11.97
C GLN A 258 -6.06 -11.91 -11.31
N PHE A 259 -5.91 -12.70 -10.23
CA PHE A 259 -4.59 -12.96 -9.63
C PHE A 259 -3.68 -13.70 -10.60
N ALA A 260 -4.18 -14.76 -11.26
CA ALA A 260 -3.42 -15.52 -12.25
C ALA A 260 -2.95 -14.63 -13.42
N PHE A 261 -3.84 -13.74 -13.91
CA PHE A 261 -3.49 -12.72 -14.89
C PHE A 261 -2.31 -11.86 -14.42
N PHE A 262 -2.37 -11.30 -13.21
CA PHE A 262 -1.29 -10.46 -12.69
C PHE A 262 0.00 -11.25 -12.47
N TYR A 263 -0.07 -12.48 -11.99
CA TYR A 263 1.14 -13.28 -11.78
C TYR A 263 1.90 -13.53 -13.09
N GLN A 264 1.18 -13.80 -14.16
CA GLN A 264 1.77 -13.97 -15.49
C GLN A 264 2.32 -12.65 -16.02
N LYS A 265 1.53 -11.57 -15.96
CA LYS A 265 1.93 -10.26 -16.50
C LYS A 265 3.10 -9.64 -15.75
N LEU A 266 3.21 -9.88 -14.44
CA LEU A 266 4.29 -9.37 -13.60
C LEU A 266 5.50 -10.30 -13.55
N ASN A 267 5.51 -11.38 -14.35
CA ASN A 267 6.61 -12.32 -14.44
C ASN A 267 7.04 -12.89 -13.07
N VAL A 268 6.07 -13.19 -12.21
CA VAL A 268 6.32 -13.81 -10.89
C VAL A 268 6.03 -15.32 -10.87
N THR A 269 5.60 -15.89 -11.99
CA THR A 269 5.46 -17.33 -12.17
C THR A 269 6.82 -18.04 -12.17
N ASP A 270 6.84 -19.32 -11.78
CA ASP A 270 8.05 -20.16 -11.78
C ASP A 270 9.23 -19.63 -10.95
N THR A 271 8.95 -18.82 -9.93
CA THR A 271 9.96 -18.21 -9.05
C THR A 271 10.29 -19.04 -7.80
N ARG A 272 9.67 -20.21 -7.61
CA ARG A 272 9.83 -21.02 -6.38
C ARG A 272 11.30 -21.36 -6.08
N ASP A 273 12.04 -21.84 -7.07
CA ASP A 273 13.46 -22.18 -6.93
C ASP A 273 14.34 -20.96 -6.65
N LEU A 274 13.92 -19.77 -7.11
CA LEU A 274 14.61 -18.52 -6.77
C LEU A 274 14.42 -18.19 -5.29
N ILE A 275 13.18 -18.26 -4.80
CA ILE A 275 12.85 -18.02 -3.40
C ILE A 275 13.56 -19.01 -2.47
N ASP A 276 13.50 -20.30 -2.76
CA ASP A 276 14.12 -21.35 -1.93
C ASP A 276 15.66 -21.19 -1.83
N ARG A 277 16.30 -20.56 -2.83
CA ARG A 277 17.75 -20.27 -2.80
C ARG A 277 18.12 -18.99 -2.06
N LEU A 278 17.26 -17.97 -2.11
CA LEU A 278 17.59 -16.62 -1.62
C LEU A 278 17.00 -16.30 -0.26
N VAL A 279 15.87 -16.92 0.11
CA VAL A 279 15.13 -16.59 1.33
C VAL A 279 15.39 -17.66 2.38
N THR A 280 15.93 -17.24 3.53
CA THR A 280 15.98 -18.08 4.72
C THR A 280 14.68 -17.90 5.51
N VAL A 281 13.86 -18.96 5.59
CA VAL A 281 12.63 -18.93 6.37
C VAL A 281 12.96 -19.00 7.86
N VAL A 282 12.54 -18.00 8.62
CA VAL A 282 12.69 -17.96 10.07
C VAL A 282 11.40 -18.46 10.71
N GLU A 283 11.51 -19.46 11.58
CA GLU A 283 10.39 -19.89 12.40
C GLU A 283 10.02 -18.80 13.41
N TYR A 284 8.76 -18.36 13.37
CA TYR A 284 8.26 -17.30 14.23
C TYR A 284 6.86 -17.65 14.74
N HIS A 285 6.74 -17.85 16.05
CA HIS A 285 5.45 -18.13 16.68
C HIS A 285 4.74 -16.85 17.04
N GLN A 286 3.68 -16.54 16.29
CA GLN A 286 2.86 -15.36 16.53
C GLN A 286 2.17 -15.46 17.90
N PRO A 287 2.18 -14.38 18.70
CA PRO A 287 1.38 -14.33 19.91
C PRO A 287 -0.10 -14.39 19.53
N LYS A 288 -0.87 -15.27 20.20
CA LYS A 288 -2.33 -15.34 20.04
C LYS A 288 -2.93 -13.92 20.21
N PRO A 289 -3.68 -13.39 19.22
CA PRO A 289 -4.18 -12.02 19.26
C PRO A 289 -5.02 -11.75 20.51
N ALA A 290 -4.92 -10.53 21.06
CA ALA A 290 -5.65 -10.16 22.27
C ALA A 290 -7.18 -10.26 22.11
N SER A 291 -7.70 -10.05 20.89
CA SER A 291 -9.11 -10.26 20.54
C SER A 291 -9.59 -11.70 20.80
N VAL A 292 -8.69 -12.68 20.73
CA VAL A 292 -8.97 -14.10 21.02
C VAL A 292 -8.70 -14.44 22.50
N ARG A 293 -8.18 -13.51 23.30
CA ARG A 293 -7.99 -13.67 24.76
C ARG A 293 -9.17 -13.13 25.58
N ALA A 294 -9.97 -12.23 25.02
CA ALA A 294 -11.18 -11.69 25.65
C ALA A 294 -12.46 -12.49 25.36
N ALA A 295 -12.41 -13.44 24.42
CA ALA A 295 -13.51 -14.36 24.15
C ALA A 295 -13.33 -15.66 24.94
N GLY A 296 -13.72 -15.62 26.21
CA GLY A 296 -14.42 -16.77 26.79
C GLY A 296 -15.85 -16.76 26.28
N ASP A 297 -16.03 -17.05 24.99
CA ASP A 297 -17.31 -17.48 24.44
C ASP A 297 -17.04 -18.12 23.07
N ASP A 298 -17.01 -19.45 23.09
CA ASP A 298 -17.21 -20.27 21.90
C ASP A 298 -18.57 -19.88 21.28
N LEU A 299 -18.56 -19.00 20.28
CA LEU A 299 -19.61 -18.97 19.26
C LEU A 299 -19.31 -19.97 18.14
N GLY A 300 -18.86 -21.18 18.54
CA GLY A 300 -19.06 -22.41 17.79
C GLY A 300 -18.57 -22.43 16.34
N LEU A 301 -17.38 -21.92 16.05
CA LEU A 301 -16.68 -22.15 14.78
C LEU A 301 -15.21 -22.46 15.04
N ALA A 302 -14.98 -23.50 15.82
CA ALA A 302 -13.77 -24.28 15.81
C ALA A 302 -14.19 -25.75 15.72
N ASP A 303 -14.35 -26.21 14.48
CA ASP A 303 -14.09 -27.58 14.00
C ASP A 303 -13.70 -27.44 12.52
#